data_AF-A0A815KVK6-F1
#
_entry.id   AF-A0A815KVK6-F1
#
_cell.length_a   1.000
_cell.length_b   1.000
_cell.length_c   1.000
_cell.angle_alpha   90.00
_cell.angle_beta   90.00
_cell.angle_gamma   90.00
#
_symmetry.space_group_name_H-M   'P 1'
#
loop_
_entity.id
_entity.type
_entity.pdbx_description
1 polymer ?
#
loop_
_entity_poly.entity_id
_entity_poly.type
_entity_poly.pdbx_seq_one_letter_code
_entity_poly.pdbx_strand_id
1 'polypeptide(L)'
;MKNLEYLIKPGGLYIQLCASEKETYDKGPRRLKKADLCELFSSKNGWTIESIDDSVYEYIPDAPTGERAEAYLSLFRRDNKI
;
A
#
# COMPACT_ATOMS: atom_id res chain seq x y z
N MET A 1 -6.30 3.23 -11.76
CA MET A 1 -5.92 4.15 -10.67
C MET A 1 -5.33 5.41 -11.31
N LYS A 2 -6.19 6.22 -11.93
CA LYS A 2 -5.80 7.09 -13.06
C LYS A 2 -4.89 8.27 -12.66
N ASN A 3 -5.02 8.76 -11.43
CA ASN A 3 -4.22 9.90 -10.96
C ASN A 3 -2.75 9.53 -10.79
N LEU A 4 -2.45 8.39 -10.17
CA LEU A 4 -1.07 7.92 -10.01
C LEU A 4 -0.44 7.54 -11.35
N GLU A 5 -1.21 6.93 -12.26
CA GLU A 5 -0.74 6.63 -13.62
C GLU A 5 -0.37 7.89 -14.43
N TYR A 6 -0.99 9.03 -14.13
CA TYR A 6 -0.69 10.31 -14.75
C TYR A 6 0.53 11.00 -14.13
N LEU A 7 0.68 10.90 -12.80
CA LEU A 7 1.74 11.58 -12.04
C LEU A 7 3.08 10.83 -12.07
N ILE A 8 3.05 9.50 -12.13
CA ILE A 8 4.24 8.66 -12.10
C ILE A 8 4.64 8.33 -13.54
N LYS A 9 5.86 8.73 -13.92
CA LYS A 9 6.43 8.44 -15.24
C LYS A 9 6.49 6.92 -15.48
N PRO A 10 6.38 6.45 -16.74
CA PRO A 10 6.66 5.06 -17.07
C PRO A 10 8.01 4.59 -16.52
N GLY A 11 8.07 3.39 -15.92
CA GLY A 11 9.23 2.87 -15.20
C GLY A 11 9.44 3.45 -13.79
N GLY A 12 8.62 4.41 -13.36
CA GLY A 12 8.66 5.01 -12.04
C GLY A 12 8.20 4.05 -10.94
N LEU A 13 8.77 4.22 -9.74
CA LEU A 13 8.44 3.41 -8.56
C LEU A 13 7.52 4.21 -7.63
N TYR A 14 6.44 3.57 -7.19
CA TYR A 14 5.58 4.04 -6.12
C TYR A 14 5.78 3.15 -4.89
N ILE A 15 6.17 3.79 -3.79
CA ILE A 15 6.40 3.13 -2.50
C ILE A 15 5.26 3.55 -1.57
N GLN A 16 4.56 2.59 -1.00
CA GLN A 16 3.43 2.81 -0.09
C GLN A 16 3.64 2.07 1.22
N LEU A 17 3.45 2.78 2.33
CA LEU A 17 3.27 2.18 3.65
C LEU A 17 1.81 2.41 4.06
N CYS A 18 1.07 1.35 4.38
CA CYS A 18 -0.33 1.46 4.78
C CYS A 18 -0.74 0.39 5.80
N ALA A 19 -1.72 0.70 6.65
CA ALA A 19 -2.27 -0.27 7.59
C ALA A 19 -2.86 -1.49 6.86
N SER A 20 -2.48 -2.67 7.32
CA SER A 20 -2.85 -3.95 6.73
C SER A 20 -4.11 -4.52 7.38
N GLU A 21 -4.77 -5.46 6.71
CA GLU A 21 -5.88 -6.23 7.27
C GLU A 21 -5.50 -7.09 8.49
N LYS A 22 -4.20 -7.26 8.77
CA LYS A 22 -3.71 -7.92 9.99
C LYS A 22 -3.87 -7.04 11.24
N GLU A 23 -4.05 -5.74 11.05
CA GLU A 23 -4.34 -4.81 12.14
C GLU A 23 -5.80 -5.00 12.59
N THR A 24 -6.00 -5.75 13.67
CA THR A 24 -7.33 -6.18 14.13
C THR A 24 -8.04 -5.15 15.01
N TYR A 25 -7.43 -3.99 15.29
CA TYR A 25 -8.10 -2.94 16.06
C TYR A 25 -9.37 -2.46 15.34
N ASP A 26 -10.50 -2.52 16.04
CA ASP A 26 -11.85 -2.37 15.48
C ASP A 26 -12.28 -0.92 15.21
N LYS A 27 -11.48 0.05 15.71
CA LYS A 27 -11.71 1.48 15.50
C LYS A 27 -10.66 2.09 14.58
N GLY A 28 -11.00 3.23 13.98
CA GLY A 28 -10.10 4.00 13.13
C GLY A 28 -10.30 3.76 11.61
N PRO A 29 -9.40 4.29 10.77
CA PRO A 29 -9.51 4.24 9.31
C PRO A 29 -9.57 2.83 8.71
N ARG A 30 -9.98 2.71 7.45
CA ARG A 30 -9.99 1.41 6.76
C ARG A 30 -8.59 0.80 6.67
N ARG A 31 -8.48 -0.51 6.89
CA ARG A 31 -7.28 -1.33 6.65
C ARG A 31 -7.33 -1.93 5.26
N LEU A 32 -6.19 -2.05 4.58
CA LEU A 32 -6.16 -2.61 3.22
C LEU A 32 -5.91 -4.11 3.24
N LYS A 33 -6.70 -4.82 2.44
CA LYS A 33 -6.46 -6.23 2.16
C LYS A 33 -5.35 -6.37 1.14
N LYS A 34 -4.53 -7.42 1.27
CA LYS A 34 -3.50 -7.70 0.26
C LYS A 34 -4.09 -7.97 -1.12
N ALA A 35 -5.27 -8.61 -1.17
CA ALA A 35 -5.99 -8.87 -2.41
C ALA A 35 -6.40 -7.57 -3.15
N ASP A 36 -6.87 -6.56 -2.42
CA ASP A 36 -7.28 -5.28 -3.00
C ASP A 36 -6.07 -4.54 -3.62
N LEU A 37 -4.91 -4.62 -2.97
CA LEU A 37 -3.64 -4.09 -3.51
C LEU A 37 -3.24 -4.83 -4.79
N CYS A 38 -3.32 -6.16 -4.79
CA CYS A 38 -3.00 -6.98 -5.96
C CYS A 38 -3.90 -6.67 -7.16
N GLU A 39 -5.20 -6.46 -6.93
CA GLU A 39 -6.14 -6.10 -7.99
C GLU A 39 -5.85 -4.69 -8.53
N LEU A 40 -5.70 -3.71 -7.63
CA LEU A 40 -5.52 -2.31 -7.99
C LEU A 40 -4.22 -2.07 -8.77
N PHE A 41 -3.12 -2.70 -8.34
CA PHE A 41 -1.79 -2.59 -8.95
C PHE A 41 -1.45 -3.77 -9.86
N SER A 42 -2.46 -4.44 -10.41
CA SER A 42 -2.24 -5.50 -11.39
C SER A 42 -1.70 -4.98 -12.73
N SER A 43 -1.09 -5.87 -13.50
CA SER A 43 -0.60 -5.58 -14.86
C SER A 43 -1.70 -5.12 -15.82
N LYS A 44 -2.96 -5.54 -15.60
CA LYS A 44 -4.12 -5.04 -16.35
C LYS A 44 -4.34 -3.54 -16.17
N ASN A 45 -3.89 -2.99 -15.05
CA ASN A 45 -3.94 -1.56 -14.74
C ASN A 45 -2.61 -0.85 -15.08
N GLY A 46 -1.66 -1.56 -15.71
CA GLY A 46 -0.37 -1.01 -16.12
C GLY A 46 0.64 -0.88 -14.98
N TRP A 47 0.57 -1.77 -13.99
CA TRP A 47 1.50 -1.80 -12.87
C TRP A 47 2.11 -3.18 -12.73
N THR A 48 3.38 -3.21 -12.33
CA THR A 48 4.08 -4.40 -11.88
C THR A 48 4.24 -4.32 -10.37
N ILE A 49 3.78 -5.35 -9.67
CA ILE A 49 3.97 -5.49 -8.22
C ILE A 49 5.37 -6.06 -8.00
N GLU A 50 6.28 -5.28 -7.42
CA GLU A 50 7.62 -5.75 -7.08
C GLU A 50 7.61 -6.46 -5.73
N SER A 51 6.96 -5.85 -4.72
CA SER A 51 6.74 -6.51 -3.44
C SER A 51 5.53 -5.94 -2.70
N ILE A 52 4.98 -6.76 -1.79
CA ILE A 52 3.99 -6.38 -0.77
C ILE A 52 4.38 -7.17 0.47
N ASP A 53 5.21 -6.55 1.31
CA ASP A 53 5.83 -7.17 2.46
C ASP A 53 5.13 -6.74 3.74
N ASP A 54 5.10 -7.64 4.73
CA ASP A 54 4.65 -7.31 6.08
C ASP A 54 5.59 -6.27 6.69
N SER A 55 5.02 -5.29 7.37
CA SER A 55 5.74 -4.18 7.96
C SER A 55 4.99 -3.63 9.17
N VAL A 56 5.52 -2.58 9.76
CA VAL A 56 4.92 -1.88 10.90
C VAL A 56 4.90 -0.38 10.62
N TYR A 57 3.78 0.27 10.95
CA TYR A 57 3.70 1.72 11.02
C TYR A 57 3.84 2.17 12.48
N GLU A 58 4.89 2.92 12.79
CA GLU A 58 5.10 3.48 14.12
C GLU A 58 4.38 4.83 14.26
N TYR A 59 3.68 5.03 15.37
CA TYR A 59 2.95 6.27 15.63
C TYR A 59 2.91 6.61 17.10
N ILE A 60 2.75 7.91 17.39
CA ILE A 60 2.51 8.40 18.74
C ILE A 60 1.00 8.44 18.93
N PRO A 61 0.42 7.60 19.80
CA PRO A 61 -1.01 7.59 20.00
C PRO A 61 -1.45 8.73 20.92
N ASP A 62 -2.65 9.27 20.69
CA ASP A 62 -3.29 10.21 21.62
C ASP A 62 -3.92 9.51 22.85
N ALA A 63 -3.90 8.18 22.89
CA ALA A 63 -4.45 7.31 23.93
C ALA A 63 -3.51 6.12 24.20
N PRO A 64 -3.67 5.31 25.26
CA PRO A 64 -2.77 4.18 25.55
C PRO A 64 -3.00 2.95 24.64
N THR A 65 -3.20 3.18 23.34
CA THR A 65 -3.54 2.17 22.33
C THR A 65 -2.35 1.91 21.42
N GLY A 66 -1.29 1.31 21.96
CA GLY A 66 -0.12 0.82 21.21
C GLY A 66 0.69 1.91 20.47
N GLU A 67 1.95 1.61 20.17
CA GLU A 67 2.85 2.52 19.44
C GLU A 67 3.06 2.11 17.97
N ARG A 68 2.39 1.02 17.55
CA ARG A 68 2.65 0.28 16.32
C ARG A 68 1.37 -0.32 15.75
N ALA A 69 1.24 -0.29 14.43
CA ALA A 69 0.16 -0.96 13.70
C ALA A 69 0.72 -1.88 12.62
N GLU A 70 0.08 -3.04 12.43
CA GLU A 70 0.43 -3.99 11.38
C GLU A 70 0.20 -3.36 10.00
N ALA A 71 1.22 -3.37 9.15
CA ALA A 71 1.23 -2.64 7.88
C ALA A 71 1.72 -3.50 6.71
N TYR A 72 1.47 -2.99 5.50
CA TYR A 72 2.15 -3.42 4.30
C TYR A 72 3.09 -2.33 3.82
N LEU A 73 4.34 -2.70 3.55
CA LEU A 73 5.26 -1.93 2.72
C LEU A 73 5.22 -2.50 1.32
N SER A 74 4.76 -1.69 0.36
CA SER A 74 4.53 -2.13 -1.01
C SER A 74 5.33 -1.32 -2.01
N LEU A 75 5.91 -2.01 -2.98
CA LEU A 75 6.66 -1.44 -4.10
C LEU A 75 5.92 -1.77 -5.40
N PHE A 76 5.47 -0.73 -6.08
CA PHE A 76 4.73 -0.85 -7.34
C PHE A 76 5.45 -0.07 -8.45
N ARG A 77 5.81 -0.76 -9.52
CA ARG A 77 6.45 -0.16 -10.71
C ARG A 77 5.39 0.20 -11.74
N ARG A 78 5.44 1.42 -12.28
CA ARG A 78 4.63 1.79 -13.44
C ARG A 78 5.19 1.09 -14.67
N ASP A 79 4.36 0.33 -15.38
CA ASP A 79 4.79 -0.33 -16.61
C ASP A 79 5.25 0.69 -17.65
N ASN A 80 6.21 0.28 -18.49
CA ASN A 80 6.61 1.09 -19.63
C ASN A 80 5.44 1.19 -20.61
N LYS A 81 5.22 2.38 -21.19
CA LYS A 81 4.35 2.47 -22.37
C LYS A 81 5.06 1.72 -23.50
N ILE A 82 4.41 0.68 -24.02
CA ILE A 82 4.78 0.07 -25.30
C ILE A 82 4.50 1.08 -26.41
#